data_AF-A0A6P2AEJ2-F1
#
_entry.id   AF-A0A6P2AEJ2-F1
#
_cell.length_a   1.000
_cell.length_b   1.000
_cell.length_c   1.000
_cell.angle_alpha   90.00
_cell.angle_beta   90.00
_cell.angle_gamma   90.00
#
_symmetry.space_group_name_H-M   'P 1'
#
loop_
_entity.id
_entity.type
_entity.pdbx_description
1 polymer ?
#
loop_
_entity_poly.entity_id
_entity_poly.type
_entity_poly.pdbx_seq_one_letter_code
_entity_poly.pdbx_strand_id
1 'polypeptide(L)'
;MKLTYRGITYEHNPTVVETTSTSVAGKYRGLDWRFRNLKKAPVIQPVANLTYRGTTYNKAGTTTMTTPNQPQVSTQEKARYLMINHHKHLRNRQQVMLSRAANEIGLAH
;
A
#
# COMPACT_ATOMS: atom_id res chain seq x y z
N MET A 1 -29.86 -16.06 -2.14
CA MET A 1 -29.30 -16.46 -0.83
C MET A 1 -28.72 -15.22 -0.16
N LYS A 2 -29.08 -14.91 1.09
CA LYS A 2 -28.54 -13.75 1.84
C LYS A 2 -27.18 -14.11 2.44
N LEU A 3 -26.23 -13.16 2.46
CA LEU A 3 -24.91 -13.38 3.05
C LEU A 3 -25.01 -13.24 4.57
N THR A 4 -24.29 -14.08 5.32
CA THR A 4 -24.30 -14.04 6.79
C THR A 4 -22.88 -13.86 7.29
N TYR A 5 -22.64 -12.83 8.11
CA TYR A 5 -21.36 -12.60 8.77
C TYR A 5 -21.60 -12.37 10.27
N ARG A 6 -20.92 -13.16 11.12
CA ARG A 6 -21.08 -13.13 12.59
C ARG A 6 -22.54 -13.17 13.09
N GLY A 7 -23.37 -13.99 12.46
CA GLY A 7 -24.78 -14.17 12.85
C GLY A 7 -25.73 -13.07 12.37
N ILE A 8 -25.23 -12.05 11.66
CA ILE A 8 -26.06 -11.00 11.06
C ILE A 8 -26.22 -11.30 9.56
N THR A 9 -27.47 -11.29 9.09
CA THR A 9 -27.80 -11.40 7.66
C THR A 9 -27.71 -10.04 6.98
N TYR A 10 -26.99 -10.00 5.86
CA TYR A 10 -26.80 -8.81 5.04
C TYR A 10 -27.52 -8.96 3.70
N GLU A 11 -28.08 -7.85 3.24
CA GLU A 11 -28.55 -7.70 1.87
C GLU A 11 -27.38 -7.26 0.99
N HIS A 12 -26.98 -8.13 0.06
CA HIS A 12 -25.85 -7.87 -0.82
C HIS A 12 -26.32 -7.07 -2.03
N ASN A 13 -26.07 -5.75 -2.02
CA ASN A 13 -26.32 -4.84 -3.13
C ASN A 13 -24.98 -4.35 -3.72
N PRO A 14 -24.31 -5.15 -4.58
CA PRO A 14 -23.04 -4.77 -5.14
C PRO A 14 -23.24 -3.63 -6.15
N THR A 15 -22.37 -2.62 -6.09
CA THR A 15 -22.37 -1.57 -7.12
C THR A 15 -21.96 -2.15 -8.47
N VAL A 16 -22.78 -1.88 -9.49
CA VAL A 16 -22.51 -2.36 -10.85
C VAL A 16 -21.35 -1.56 -11.43
N VAL A 17 -20.26 -2.24 -11.74
CA VAL A 17 -19.09 -1.64 -12.39
C VAL A 17 -19.11 -2.00 -13.88
N GLU A 18 -19.18 -0.98 -14.74
CA GLU A 18 -19.16 -1.19 -16.19
C GLU A 18 -17.77 -1.66 -16.67
N THR A 19 -17.71 -2.91 -17.16
CA THR A 19 -16.50 -3.50 -17.74
C THR A 19 -16.69 -3.79 -19.22
N THR A 20 -15.62 -3.64 -20.02
CA THR A 20 -15.59 -4.09 -21.41
C THR A 20 -15.10 -5.54 -21.49
N SER A 21 -15.81 -6.36 -22.26
CA SER A 21 -15.40 -7.74 -22.53
C SER A 21 -14.35 -7.78 -23.64
N THR A 22 -13.18 -8.37 -23.36
CA THR A 22 -12.18 -8.66 -24.39
C THR A 22 -12.59 -9.91 -25.18
N SER A 23 -12.31 -9.91 -26.49
CA SER A 23 -12.51 -11.07 -27.37
C SER A 23 -11.58 -12.24 -27.04
N VAL A 24 -10.41 -11.95 -26.46
CA VAL A 24 -9.43 -12.96 -26.03
C VAL A 24 -9.78 -13.42 -24.62
N ALA A 25 -10.13 -14.70 -24.52
CA ALA A 25 -10.44 -15.38 -23.28
C ALA A 25 -10.04 -16.86 -23.40
N GLY A 26 -9.79 -17.53 -22.28
CA GLY A 26 -9.60 -18.97 -22.29
C GLY A 26 -9.55 -19.57 -20.88
N LYS A 27 -9.04 -20.80 -20.79
CA LYS A 27 -8.80 -21.50 -19.54
C LYS A 27 -7.30 -21.81 -19.40
N TYR A 28 -6.72 -21.50 -18.24
CA TYR A 28 -5.37 -21.90 -17.89
C TYR A 28 -5.41 -22.71 -16.59
N ARG A 29 -4.92 -23.96 -16.62
CA ARG A 29 -4.96 -24.92 -15.50
C ARG A 29 -6.36 -25.07 -14.87
N GLY A 30 -7.40 -25.05 -15.71
CA GLY A 30 -8.80 -25.17 -15.26
C GLY A 30 -9.43 -23.87 -14.78
N LEU A 31 -8.67 -22.79 -14.61
CA LEU A 31 -9.20 -21.47 -14.23
C LEU A 31 -9.45 -20.60 -15.47
N ASP A 32 -10.56 -19.87 -15.48
CA ASP A 32 -10.84 -18.91 -16.54
C ASP A 32 -9.86 -17.72 -16.44
N TRP A 33 -9.15 -17.45 -17.54
CA TRP A 33 -8.33 -16.25 -17.67
C TRP A 33 -9.02 -15.31 -18.66
N ARG A 34 -9.44 -14.14 -18.17
CA ARG A 34 -10.14 -13.10 -18.95
C ARG A 34 -9.74 -11.75 -18.39
N PHE A 35 -9.41 -10.81 -19.27
CA PHE A 35 -9.25 -9.41 -18.87
C PHE A 35 -10.61 -8.73 -18.85
N ARG A 36 -10.89 -8.01 -17.76
CA ARG A 36 -12.10 -7.20 -17.58
C ARG A 36 -11.65 -5.76 -17.34
N ASN A 37 -11.45 -5.03 -18.43
CA ASN A 37 -11.03 -3.64 -18.34
C ASN A 37 -12.22 -2.77 -17.98
N LEU A 38 -12.00 -1.75 -17.14
CA LEU A 38 -13.03 -0.77 -16.82
C LEU A 38 -13.38 0.04 -18.07
N LYS A 39 -14.68 0.25 -18.34
CA LYS A 39 -15.11 1.08 -19.46
C LYS A 39 -14.68 2.54 -19.28
N LYS A 40 -14.69 3.02 -18.03
CA LYS A 40 -14.14 4.33 -17.63
C LYS A 40 -12.89 4.09 -16.81
N ALA A 41 -11.72 4.23 -17.44
CA ALA A 41 -10.45 4.15 -16.73
C ALA A 41 -10.38 5.25 -15.65
N PRO A 42 -10.00 4.92 -14.41
CA PRO A 42 -9.82 5.92 -13.37
C PRO A 42 -8.65 6.83 -13.76
N VAL A 43 -8.87 8.14 -13.74
CA VAL A 43 -7.80 9.12 -13.94
C VAL A 43 -7.09 9.30 -12.60
N ILE A 44 -5.98 8.60 -12.42
CA ILE A 44 -5.12 8.73 -11.24
C ILE A 44 -4.38 10.06 -11.33
N GLN A 45 -4.39 10.81 -10.24
CA GLN A 45 -3.68 12.08 -10.16
C GLN A 45 -2.30 11.90 -9.53
N PRO A 46 -1.28 12.63 -10.02
CA PRO A 46 0.05 12.58 -9.43
C PRO A 46 0.01 13.11 -7.99
N VAL A 47 0.77 12.46 -7.10
CA VAL A 47 0.91 12.88 -5.69
C VAL A 47 1.76 14.15 -5.57
N ALA A 48 2.63 14.41 -6.55
CA ALA A 48 3.49 15.58 -6.56
C ALA A 48 2.73 16.83 -7.05
N ASN A 49 3.06 17.98 -6.44
CA ASN A 49 2.62 19.29 -6.93
C ASN A 49 3.42 19.65 -8.18
N LEU A 50 2.86 19.35 -9.35
CA LEU A 50 3.52 19.59 -10.63
C LEU A 50 3.33 21.04 -11.08
N THR A 51 4.42 21.66 -11.53
CA THR A 51 4.43 23.00 -12.16
C THR A 51 5.07 22.93 -13.53
N TYR A 52 4.43 23.51 -14.55
CA TYR A 52 5.00 23.63 -15.89
C TYR A 52 5.06 25.10 -16.30
N ARG A 53 6.27 25.61 -16.59
CA ARG A 53 6.52 27.02 -16.98
C ARG A 53 5.84 28.06 -16.06
N GLY A 54 5.85 27.81 -14.75
CA GLY A 54 5.27 28.72 -13.75
C GLY A 54 3.77 28.52 -13.48
N THR A 55 3.06 27.71 -14.28
CA THR A 55 1.66 27.36 -14.02
C THR A 55 1.56 26.06 -13.23
N THR A 56 0.76 26.06 -12.16
CA THR A 56 0.49 24.87 -11.35
C THR A 56 -0.51 23.96 -12.08
N TYR A 57 -0.22 22.66 -12.09
CA TYR A 57 -1.12 21.65 -12.63
C TYR A 57 -2.24 21.38 -11.62
N ASN A 58 -3.40 22.01 -11.83
CA ASN A 58 -4.62 21.79 -11.03
C ASN A 58 -5.73 21.31 -11.97
N LYS A 59 -6.12 20.02 -11.89
CA LYS A 59 -7.26 19.52 -12.65
C LYS A 59 -8.56 19.80 -11.90
N ALA A 60 -9.62 20.24 -12.58
CA ALA A 60 -10.93 20.44 -11.96
C ALA A 60 -11.47 19.10 -11.39
N GLY A 61 -11.83 19.07 -10.11
CA GLY A 61 -12.31 17.88 -9.40
C GLY A 61 -11.27 17.18 -8.51
N THR A 62 -10.03 17.66 -8.47
CA THR A 62 -9.07 17.25 -7.44
C THR A 62 -9.33 18.04 -6.17
N THR A 63 -9.99 17.44 -5.18
CA THR A 63 -9.68 17.82 -3.80
C THR A 63 -8.21 17.53 -3.63
N THR A 64 -7.39 18.59 -3.58
CA THR A 64 -6.05 18.51 -3.03
C THR A 64 -6.21 17.77 -1.71
N MET A 65 -5.71 16.53 -1.65
CA MET A 65 -5.50 15.87 -0.38
C MET A 65 -4.47 16.74 0.32
N THR A 66 -4.97 17.74 1.06
CA THR A 66 -4.23 18.41 2.10
C THR A 66 -3.88 17.30 3.06
N THR A 67 -2.72 16.68 2.84
CA THR A 67 -2.08 15.87 3.85
C THR A 67 -2.13 16.73 5.11
N PRO A 68 -2.82 16.30 6.19
CA PRO A 68 -2.89 17.09 7.39
C PRO A 68 -1.46 17.35 7.82
N ASN A 69 -1.11 18.64 7.83
CA ASN A 69 0.14 19.27 8.27
C ASN A 69 1.05 18.29 9.03
N GLN A 70 1.79 17.45 8.31
CA GLN A 70 2.82 16.66 8.97
C GLN A 70 3.86 17.67 9.42
N PRO A 71 4.27 17.67 10.70
CA PRO A 71 5.29 18.60 11.17
C PRO A 71 6.48 18.45 10.23
N GLN A 72 6.87 19.55 9.58
CA GLN A 72 8.03 19.60 8.69
C GLN A 72 9.26 19.37 9.56
N VAL A 73 9.56 18.09 9.81
CA VAL A 73 10.73 17.70 10.60
C VAL A 73 11.95 18.18 9.82
N SER A 74 12.82 18.93 10.49
CA SER A 74 14.08 19.41 9.91
C SER A 74 14.83 18.24 9.25
N THR A 75 15.45 18.48 8.10
CA THR A 75 16.20 17.43 7.37
C THR A 75 17.29 16.82 8.24
N GLN A 76 17.90 17.62 9.12
CA GLN A 76 18.88 17.20 10.12
C GLN A 76 18.28 16.25 11.15
N GLU A 77 17.07 16.53 11.64
CA GLU A 77 16.38 15.69 12.60
C GLU A 77 15.93 14.36 11.98
N LYS A 78 15.50 14.36 10.72
CA LYS A 78 15.22 13.13 9.96
C LYS A 78 16.49 12.28 9.78
N ALA A 79 17.63 12.90 9.46
CA ALA A 79 18.91 12.20 9.35
C ALA A 79 19.33 11.58 10.69
N ARG A 80 19.16 12.32 11.80
CA ARG A 80 19.42 11.82 13.15
C ARG A 80 18.56 10.60 13.48
N TYR A 81 17.26 10.64 13.16
CA TYR A 81 16.35 9.52 13.38
C TYR A 81 16.74 8.28 12.60
N LEU A 82 17.11 8.42 11.33
CA LEU A 82 17.57 7.30 10.49
C LEU A 82 18.85 6.65 11.05
N MET A 83 19.81 7.45 11.51
CA MET A 83 21.05 6.94 12.12
C MET A 83 20.76 6.16 13.42
N ILE A 84 19.88 6.67 14.27
CA ILE A 84 19.47 5.99 15.51
C ILE A 84 18.79 4.66 15.19
N ASN A 85 17.86 4.64 14.23
CA ASN A 85 17.15 3.43 13.85
C ASN A 85 18.08 2.39 13.23
N HIS A 86 19.01 2.83 12.39
CA HIS A 86 20.03 1.94 11.82
C HIS A 86 20.86 1.28 12.92
N HIS A 87 21.33 2.07 13.90
CA HIS A 87 22.12 1.53 15.00
C HIS A 87 21.33 0.56 15.87
N LYS A 88 20.07 0.88 16.19
CA LYS A 88 19.16 -0.03 16.92
C LYS A 88 18.96 -1.34 16.15
N HIS A 89 18.76 -1.28 14.84
CA HIS A 89 18.60 -2.46 14.01
C HIS A 89 19.84 -3.36 14.03
N LEU A 90 21.03 -2.77 13.92
CA LEU A 90 22.29 -3.52 14.01
C LEU A 90 22.48 -4.17 15.38
N ARG A 91 22.25 -3.43 16.48
CA ARG A 91 22.37 -4.00 17.84
C ARG A 91 21.37 -5.14 18.07
N ASN A 92 20.10 -4.94 17.69
CA ASN A 92 19.09 -5.97 17.84
C ASN A 92 19.46 -7.24 17.06
N ARG A 93 19.94 -7.07 15.82
CA ARG A 93 20.42 -8.20 15.01
C ARG A 93 21.59 -8.93 15.67
N GLN A 94 22.58 -8.19 16.16
CA GLN A 94 23.74 -8.77 16.86
C GLN A 94 23.30 -9.54 18.11
N GLN A 95 22.41 -8.96 18.91
CA GLN A 95 21.91 -9.59 20.13
C GLN A 95 21.13 -10.88 19.83
N VAL A 96 20.29 -10.90 18.79
CA VAL A 96 19.55 -12.11 18.36
C VAL A 96 20.50 -13.20 17.85
N MET A 97 21.55 -12.82 17.11
CA MET A 97 22.55 -13.80 16.64
C MET A 97 23.34 -14.41 17.81
N LEU A 98 23.71 -13.58 18.79
CA LEU A 98 24.41 -14.05 19.99
C LEU A 98 23.51 -14.92 20.87
N SER A 99 22.25 -14.54 21.08
CA SER A 99 21.31 -15.35 21.87
C SER A 99 21.06 -16.70 21.20
N ARG A 100 20.92 -16.73 19.87
CA ARG A 100 20.81 -17.97 19.12
C ARG A 100 22.03 -18.87 19.30
N ALA A 101 23.23 -18.32 19.16
CA ALA A 101 24.47 -19.08 19.36
C ALA A 101 24.58 -19.60 20.81
N ALA A 102 24.22 -18.78 21.81
CA ALA A 102 24.19 -19.17 23.21
C ALA A 102 23.20 -20.32 23.49
N ASN A 103 22.04 -20.32 22.83
CA ASN A 103 21.09 -21.44 22.90
C ASN A 103 21.67 -22.72 22.25
N GLU A 104 22.35 -22.60 21.11
CA GLU A 104 22.94 -23.75 20.40
C GLU A 104 24.04 -24.44 21.22
N ILE A 105 24.81 -23.69 22.02
CA ILE A 105 25.84 -24.22 22.91
C ILE A 105 25.35 -24.51 24.33
N GLY A 106 24.05 -24.35 24.61
CA GLY A 106 23.44 -24.62 25.92
C GLY A 106 23.84 -23.66 27.04
N LEU A 107 24.35 -22.46 26.71
CA LEU A 107 24.70 -21.42 27.68
C LEU A 107 23.51 -20.56 28.13
N ALA A 108 22.39 -20.63 27.40
CA ALA A 108 21.18 -19.90 27.76
C ALA A 108 20.35 -20.72 28.76
N HIS A 109 20.26 -20.21 29.99
CA HIS A 109 19.34 -20.69 31.03
C HIS A 109 17.98 -19.99 30.92
#